data_AF-A0A1I6LYQ5-F1
#
_entry.id   AF-A0A1I6LYQ5-F1
#
_cell.length_a   1.000
_cell.length_b   1.000
_cell.length_c   1.000
_cell.angle_alpha   90.00
_cell.angle_beta   90.00
_cell.angle_gamma   90.00
#
_symmetry.space_group_name_H-M   'P 1'
#
loop_
_entity.id
_entity.type
_entity.pdbx_description
1 polymer ?
#
loop_
_entity_poly.entity_id
_entity_poly.type
_entity_poly.pdbx_seq_one_letter_code
_entity_poly.pdbx_strand_id
1 'polypeptide(L)'
;MTRIRQAILTLVFCTAAAQAQPKGHRPADASLTQAIHKALPAGATEVQKPLVLHLPAVGKVNVVTYRNSAEDHNFHGFVLIPGAHGFVSKTLPDPEAPPPVVGNQPQKEEIVTSVFGATARNSELVRPDKLLIVLYYTRSEGKPGSQAHGRVYEYDGGVFFIDINRTELLEGVRTAAVARLKLAE
;
A
#
# COMPACT_ATOMS: atom_id res chain seq x y z
N MET A 1 70.63 -9.80 24.31
CA MET A 1 69.53 -10.73 24.63
C MET A 1 68.21 -10.02 24.36
N THR A 2 67.60 -10.28 23.21
CA THR A 2 66.43 -9.53 22.70
C THR A 2 65.21 -10.43 22.76
N ARG A 3 64.22 -10.12 23.62
CA ARG A 3 62.99 -10.91 23.76
C ARG A 3 61.95 -10.43 22.74
N ILE A 4 61.69 -11.24 21.72
CA ILE A 4 60.58 -11.07 20.78
C ILE A 4 59.30 -11.56 21.48
N ARG A 5 58.31 -10.68 21.64
CA ARG A 5 56.96 -11.05 22.11
C ARG A 5 56.13 -11.48 20.91
N GLN A 6 55.73 -12.75 20.85
CA GLN A 6 54.76 -13.24 19.89
C GLN A 6 53.35 -12.79 20.31
N ALA A 7 52.66 -12.04 19.45
CA ALA A 7 51.24 -11.78 19.59
C ALA A 7 50.48 -12.93 18.92
N ILE A 8 49.67 -13.65 19.70
CA ILE A 8 48.77 -14.70 19.19
C ILE A 8 47.53 -14.00 18.62
N LEU A 9 47.38 -14.05 17.29
CA LEU A 9 46.20 -13.58 16.60
C LEU A 9 45.18 -14.72 16.55
N THR A 10 44.19 -14.70 17.44
CA THR A 10 43.10 -15.68 17.43
C THR A 10 42.08 -15.29 16.35
N LEU A 11 42.14 -15.96 15.20
CA LEU A 11 41.11 -15.86 14.16
C LEU A 11 39.89 -16.68 14.61
N VAL A 12 38.82 -16.00 15.04
CA VAL A 12 37.53 -16.65 15.28
C VAL A 12 36.82 -16.80 13.94
N PHE A 13 36.89 -18.00 13.35
CA PHE A 13 36.01 -18.37 12.24
C PHE A 13 34.59 -18.57 12.79
N CYS A 14 33.76 -17.53 12.67
CA CYS A 14 32.31 -17.70 12.78
C CYS A 14 31.84 -18.52 11.58
N THR A 15 31.81 -19.84 11.72
CA THR A 15 31.09 -20.70 10.79
C THR A 15 29.62 -20.34 10.87
N ALA A 16 29.12 -19.64 9.85
CA ALA A 16 27.70 -19.47 9.64
C ALA A 16 27.10 -20.88 9.49
N ALA A 17 26.49 -21.38 10.57
CA ALA A 17 25.66 -22.55 10.50
C ALA A 17 24.46 -22.18 9.61
N ALA A 18 24.54 -22.56 8.33
CA ALA A 18 23.37 -22.61 7.47
C ALA A 18 22.42 -23.65 8.08
N GLN A 19 21.52 -23.21 8.96
CA GLN A 19 20.40 -24.02 9.42
C GLN A 19 19.58 -24.36 8.18
N ALA A 20 19.70 -25.60 7.71
CA ALA A 20 18.79 -26.19 6.76
C ALA A 20 17.38 -26.07 7.36
N GLN A 21 16.56 -25.17 6.80
CA GLN A 21 15.17 -25.05 7.22
C GLN A 21 14.46 -26.40 6.96
N PRO A 22 13.73 -26.95 7.94
CA PRO A 22 13.06 -28.22 7.78
C PRO A 22 12.05 -28.15 6.62
N LYS A 23 12.15 -29.13 5.72
CA LYS A 23 11.23 -29.35 4.60
C LYS A 23 9.80 -29.41 5.14
N GLY A 24 9.00 -28.37 4.90
CA GLY A 24 7.60 -28.32 5.31
C GLY A 24 7.17 -27.07 6.09
N HIS A 25 8.10 -26.21 6.52
CA HIS A 25 7.73 -24.89 7.05
C HIS A 25 7.41 -23.94 5.89
N ARG A 26 6.19 -24.00 5.37
CA ARG A 26 5.65 -22.89 4.57
C ARG A 26 5.32 -21.77 5.57
N PRO A 27 5.93 -20.58 5.48
CA PRO A 27 5.49 -19.44 6.26
C PRO A 27 3.97 -19.29 6.14
N ALA A 28 3.27 -18.97 7.22
CA ALA A 28 1.82 -18.77 7.21
C ALA A 28 1.37 -17.76 6.12
N ASP A 29 2.28 -16.85 5.74
CA ASP A 29 2.05 -15.82 4.73
C ASP A 29 2.55 -16.18 3.32
N ALA A 30 3.14 -17.36 3.10
CA ALA A 30 3.76 -17.71 1.82
C ALA A 30 2.79 -17.65 0.63
N SER A 31 1.52 -17.99 0.86
CA SER A 31 0.46 -17.91 -0.16
C SER A 31 0.11 -16.46 -0.51
N LEU A 32 0.08 -15.57 0.50
CA LEU A 32 -0.18 -14.15 0.31
C LEU A 32 0.99 -13.47 -0.40
N THR A 33 2.22 -13.70 0.08
CA THR A 33 3.45 -13.19 -0.56
C THR A 33 3.53 -13.63 -2.01
N GLN A 34 3.25 -14.91 -2.31
CA GLN A 34 3.23 -15.40 -3.68
C GLN A 34 2.13 -14.72 -4.53
N ALA A 35 0.95 -14.49 -3.95
CA ALA A 35 -0.13 -13.79 -4.63
C ALA A 35 0.23 -12.32 -4.94
N ILE A 36 0.90 -11.64 -4.00
CA ILE A 36 1.39 -10.26 -4.17
C ILE A 36 2.42 -10.21 -5.30
N HIS A 37 3.46 -11.04 -5.27
CA HIS A 37 4.48 -11.06 -6.33
C HIS A 37 3.91 -11.43 -7.70
N LYS A 38 2.87 -12.28 -7.76
CA LYS A 38 2.19 -12.61 -9.01
C LYS A 38 1.35 -11.44 -9.55
N ALA A 39 0.78 -10.63 -8.65
CA ALA A 39 -0.10 -9.51 -9.01
C ALA A 39 0.67 -8.20 -9.27
N LEU A 40 1.86 -8.05 -8.70
CA LEU A 40 2.71 -6.88 -8.91
C LEU A 40 3.21 -6.81 -10.36
N PRO A 41 3.16 -5.62 -11.00
CA PRO A 41 3.84 -5.39 -12.27
C PRO A 41 5.35 -5.65 -12.15
N ALA A 42 5.99 -6.00 -13.28
CA ALA A 42 7.43 -6.19 -13.32
C ALA A 42 8.17 -4.90 -12.96
N GLY A 43 9.13 -4.97 -12.03
CA GLY A 43 9.88 -3.80 -11.54
C GLY A 43 9.18 -3.01 -10.43
N ALA A 44 7.94 -3.35 -10.10
CA ALA A 44 7.20 -2.68 -9.04
C ALA A 44 7.77 -2.96 -7.65
N THR A 45 7.68 -1.97 -6.77
CA THR A 45 8.10 -2.05 -5.36
C THR A 45 6.94 -1.70 -4.44
N GLU A 46 6.69 -2.52 -3.41
CA GLU A 46 5.68 -2.23 -2.38
C GLU A 46 6.03 -0.93 -1.63
N VAL A 47 5.05 -0.03 -1.50
CA VAL A 47 5.22 1.23 -0.76
C VAL A 47 5.13 0.97 0.75
N GLN A 48 4.30 0.00 1.15
CA GLN A 48 4.07 -0.36 2.55
C GLN A 48 3.67 -1.83 2.66
N LYS A 49 3.75 -2.39 3.87
CA LYS A 49 3.27 -3.74 4.15
C LYS A 49 1.78 -3.87 3.76
N PRO A 50 1.36 -4.97 3.11
CA PRO A 50 -0.04 -5.22 2.80
C PRO A 50 -0.94 -5.08 4.03
N LEU A 51 -2.05 -4.37 3.86
CA LEU A 51 -2.99 -4.08 4.94
C LEU A 51 -4.20 -4.99 4.85
N VAL A 52 -4.46 -5.70 5.95
CA VAL A 52 -5.62 -6.57 6.09
C VAL A 52 -6.82 -5.72 6.52
N LEU A 53 -7.85 -5.65 5.68
CA LEU A 53 -9.06 -4.88 5.94
C LEU A 53 -10.30 -5.76 5.89
N HIS A 54 -11.36 -5.35 6.58
CA HIS A 54 -12.69 -5.93 6.40
C HIS A 54 -13.53 -4.92 5.60
N LEU A 55 -13.95 -5.30 4.40
CA LEU A 55 -14.88 -4.53 3.58
C LEU A 55 -16.25 -5.20 3.67
N PRO A 56 -17.31 -4.54 4.20
CA PRO A 56 -18.55 -5.23 4.56
C PRO A 56 -19.37 -5.87 3.41
N ALA A 57 -18.96 -5.75 2.15
CA ALA A 57 -19.49 -6.54 1.01
C ALA A 57 -18.55 -7.64 0.47
N VAL A 58 -17.28 -7.64 0.87
CA VAL A 58 -16.22 -8.51 0.32
C VAL A 58 -15.63 -9.41 1.40
N GLY A 59 -15.77 -9.04 2.67
CA GLY A 59 -15.15 -9.69 3.80
C GLY A 59 -13.70 -9.24 3.99
N LYS A 60 -12.85 -10.17 4.43
CA LYS A 60 -11.44 -9.91 4.71
C LYS A 60 -10.65 -9.81 3.40
N VAL A 61 -10.02 -8.68 3.14
CA VAL A 61 -9.19 -8.40 1.96
C VAL A 61 -7.79 -7.97 2.36
N ASN A 62 -6.84 -8.04 1.42
CA ASN A 62 -5.52 -7.45 1.58
C ASN A 62 -5.35 -6.33 0.56
N VAL A 63 -5.04 -5.12 1.02
CA VAL A 63 -4.75 -3.97 0.16
C VAL A 63 -3.25 -3.81 0.05
N VAL A 64 -2.77 -3.75 -1.19
CA VAL A 64 -1.36 -3.57 -1.51
C VAL A 64 -1.22 -2.25 -2.24
N THR A 65 -0.32 -1.39 -1.76
CA THR A 65 0.09 -0.18 -2.48
C THR A 65 1.54 -0.32 -2.93
N TYR A 66 1.83 0.13 -4.13
CA TYR A 66 3.12 -0.07 -4.79
C TYR A 66 3.47 1.11 -5.70
N ARG A 67 4.72 1.19 -6.12
CA ARG A 67 5.24 2.07 -7.18
C ARG A 67 5.70 1.21 -8.35
N ASN A 68 5.48 1.64 -9.58
CA ASN A 68 5.90 0.89 -10.77
C ASN A 68 7.42 0.88 -10.95
N SER A 69 8.10 1.92 -10.46
CA SER A 69 9.57 2.03 -10.51
C SER A 69 10.08 2.97 -9.41
N ALA A 70 11.39 3.13 -9.29
CA ALA A 70 11.99 4.11 -8.38
C ALA A 70 11.72 5.57 -8.81
N GLU A 71 11.43 5.80 -10.10
CA GLU A 71 11.11 7.10 -10.69
C GLU A 71 9.60 7.39 -10.66
N ASP A 72 8.80 6.43 -10.21
CA ASP A 72 7.36 6.60 -10.05
C ASP A 72 7.08 7.27 -8.70
N HIS A 73 6.52 8.47 -8.79
CA HIS A 73 6.23 9.32 -7.63
C HIS A 73 4.79 9.15 -7.14
N ASN A 74 3.95 8.43 -7.87
CA ASN A 74 2.57 8.15 -7.47
C ASN A 74 2.50 6.80 -6.78
N PHE A 75 1.48 6.59 -5.94
CA PHE A 75 1.18 5.24 -5.50
C PHE A 75 0.11 4.64 -6.42
N HIS A 76 0.28 3.36 -6.69
CA HIS A 76 -0.71 2.49 -7.29
C HIS A 76 -1.21 1.51 -6.24
N GLY A 77 -2.30 0.81 -6.53
CA GLY A 77 -2.75 -0.24 -5.63
C GLY A 77 -3.60 -1.30 -6.28
N PHE A 78 -3.70 -2.44 -5.59
CA PHE A 78 -4.66 -3.49 -5.89
C PHE A 78 -5.15 -4.12 -4.58
N VAL A 79 -6.31 -4.76 -4.66
CA VAL A 79 -6.93 -5.49 -3.57
C VAL A 79 -6.92 -6.97 -3.89
N LEU A 80 -6.37 -7.77 -2.99
CA LEU A 80 -6.43 -9.22 -3.03
C LEU A 80 -7.64 -9.71 -2.23
N ILE A 81 -8.59 -10.30 -2.94
CA ILE A 81 -9.82 -10.88 -2.40
C ILE A 81 -9.62 -12.40 -2.30
N PRO A 82 -9.74 -13.01 -1.10
CA PRO A 82 -9.72 -14.47 -0.96
C PRO A 82 -10.87 -15.12 -1.75
N GLY A 83 -10.58 -16.22 -2.43
CA GLY A 83 -11.53 -17.06 -3.15
C GLY A 83 -11.19 -18.54 -3.03
N ALA A 84 -11.97 -19.40 -3.70
CA ALA A 84 -11.86 -20.87 -3.55
C ALA A 84 -10.48 -21.44 -3.94
N HIS A 85 -9.77 -20.79 -4.88
CA HIS A 85 -8.49 -21.27 -5.42
C HIS A 85 -7.30 -20.35 -5.09
N GLY A 86 -7.43 -19.48 -4.10
CA GLY A 86 -6.38 -18.52 -3.71
C GLY A 86 -6.91 -17.09 -3.71
N PHE A 87 -6.11 -16.15 -4.22
CA PHE A 87 -6.49 -14.73 -4.25
C PHE A 87 -6.85 -14.28 -5.66
N VAL A 88 -7.90 -13.47 -5.76
CA VAL A 88 -8.23 -12.70 -6.96
C VAL A 88 -7.74 -11.27 -6.74
N SER A 89 -6.91 -10.78 -7.66
CA SER A 89 -6.46 -9.38 -7.64
C SER A 89 -7.45 -8.48 -8.37
N LYS A 90 -7.73 -7.31 -7.78
CA LYS A 90 -8.54 -6.24 -8.35
C LYS A 90 -7.76 -4.93 -8.26
N THR A 91 -7.39 -4.39 -9.42
CA THR A 91 -6.65 -3.12 -9.51
C THR A 91 -7.51 -1.96 -9.00
N LEU A 92 -6.89 -1.05 -8.25
CA LEU A 92 -7.48 0.23 -7.91
C LEU A 92 -7.23 1.20 -9.07
N PRO A 93 -8.27 1.86 -9.61
CA PRO A 93 -8.09 2.86 -10.66
C PRO A 93 -7.24 4.03 -10.15
N ASP A 94 -6.32 4.51 -10.97
CA ASP A 94 -5.65 5.78 -10.69
C ASP A 94 -6.55 6.94 -11.14
N PRO A 95 -6.59 8.08 -10.42
CA PRO A 95 -7.21 9.27 -10.97
C PRO A 95 -6.48 9.61 -12.26
N GLU A 96 -7.23 9.98 -13.31
CA GLU A 96 -6.69 10.24 -14.65
C GLU A 96 -5.32 10.90 -14.55
N ALA A 97 -4.30 10.23 -15.10
CA ALA A 97 -2.93 10.70 -15.03
C ALA A 97 -2.94 12.19 -15.39
N PRO A 98 -2.39 13.08 -14.54
CA PRO A 98 -2.40 14.50 -14.84
C PRO A 98 -1.83 14.69 -16.24
N PRO A 99 -2.39 15.61 -17.05
CA PRO A 99 -1.90 15.86 -18.40
C PRO A 99 -0.37 16.01 -18.34
N PRO A 100 0.37 15.43 -19.30
CA PRO A 100 1.82 15.45 -19.26
C PRO A 100 2.27 16.87 -19.05
N VAL A 101 3.01 17.10 -17.97
CA VAL A 101 3.36 18.45 -17.55
C VAL A 101 4.27 19.05 -18.62
N VAL A 102 3.72 19.96 -19.42
CA VAL A 102 4.51 20.78 -20.34
C VAL A 102 5.20 21.86 -19.50
N GLY A 103 6.38 21.53 -18.97
CA GLY A 103 7.25 22.45 -18.24
C GLY A 103 7.89 21.86 -16.98
N ASN A 104 8.92 22.55 -16.46
CA ASN A 104 9.67 22.22 -15.23
C ASN A 104 8.82 22.41 -13.95
N GLN A 105 7.62 21.83 -13.85
CA GLN A 105 6.97 21.81 -12.54
C GLN A 105 7.66 20.78 -11.65
N PRO A 106 7.85 21.10 -10.35
CA PRO A 106 8.44 20.17 -9.42
C PRO A 106 7.56 18.92 -9.34
N GLN A 107 8.16 17.77 -9.62
CA GLN A 107 7.50 16.47 -9.51
C GLN A 107 6.97 16.31 -8.08
N LYS A 108 5.67 16.01 -7.97
CA LYS A 108 5.01 15.78 -6.68
C LYS A 108 5.08 14.30 -6.35
N GLU A 109 5.53 13.97 -5.16
CA GLU A 109 5.54 12.61 -4.63
C GLU A 109 4.36 12.40 -3.69
N GLU A 110 3.58 11.35 -3.95
CA GLU A 110 2.53 10.85 -3.08
C GLU A 110 3.11 9.90 -2.01
N ILE A 111 2.77 10.19 -0.75
CA ILE A 111 3.16 9.39 0.41
C ILE A 111 1.88 8.93 1.10
N VAL A 112 1.57 7.63 0.95
CA VAL A 112 0.44 7.00 1.64
C VAL A 112 0.69 7.01 3.14
N THR A 113 -0.32 7.43 3.90
CA THR A 113 -0.24 7.53 5.37
C THR A 113 -1.27 6.66 6.08
N SER A 114 -2.39 6.38 5.43
CA SER A 114 -3.41 5.51 5.98
C SER A 114 -4.22 4.85 4.89
N VAL A 115 -4.61 3.60 5.11
CA VAL A 115 -5.58 2.88 4.27
C VAL A 115 -6.56 2.17 5.19
N PHE A 116 -7.85 2.38 4.98
CA PHE A 116 -8.90 1.79 5.83
C PHE A 116 -10.24 1.68 5.10
N GLY A 117 -11.11 0.82 5.61
CA GLY A 117 -12.51 0.77 5.19
C GLY A 117 -13.38 1.76 5.97
N ALA A 118 -14.42 2.29 5.33
CA ALA A 118 -15.48 3.04 6.01
C ALA A 118 -16.86 2.72 5.43
N THR A 119 -17.88 3.09 6.20
CA THR A 119 -19.29 3.01 5.85
C THR A 119 -19.80 4.43 5.60
N ALA A 120 -20.47 4.69 4.47
CA ALA A 120 -21.10 5.99 4.19
C ALA A 120 -22.59 5.91 4.49
N ARG A 121 -23.12 6.82 5.31
CA ARG A 121 -24.52 6.77 5.78
C ARG A 121 -25.54 7.37 4.81
N ASN A 122 -25.12 8.26 3.90
CA ASN A 122 -26.03 9.12 3.13
C ASN A 122 -26.26 8.74 1.66
N SER A 123 -26.18 7.45 1.33
CA SER A 123 -26.55 6.98 0.00
C SER A 123 -28.02 6.55 0.01
N GLU A 124 -28.93 7.38 -0.50
CA GLU A 124 -30.28 6.93 -0.91
C GLU A 124 -30.20 5.72 -1.89
N LEU A 125 -29.03 5.47 -2.46
CA LEU A 125 -28.64 4.24 -3.13
C LEU A 125 -28.03 3.22 -2.13
N VAL A 126 -28.90 2.52 -1.38
CA VAL A 126 -28.88 1.09 -0.92
C VAL A 126 -27.56 0.38 -0.52
N ARG A 127 -26.35 0.95 -0.51
CA ARG A 127 -25.13 0.16 -0.19
C ARG A 127 -24.12 0.93 0.66
N PRO A 128 -24.39 1.10 1.95
CA PRO A 128 -23.55 1.88 2.87
C PRO A 128 -22.12 1.32 3.11
N ASP A 129 -21.72 0.19 2.51
CA ASP A 129 -20.70 -0.71 3.09
C ASP A 129 -19.50 -1.07 2.20
N LYS A 130 -19.13 -0.19 1.26
CA LYS A 130 -18.22 -0.55 0.15
C LYS A 130 -17.02 0.37 -0.05
N LEU A 131 -16.71 1.25 0.90
CA LEU A 131 -15.67 2.25 0.70
C LEU A 131 -14.32 1.77 1.22
N LEU A 132 -13.32 1.82 0.34
CA LEU A 132 -11.90 1.78 0.67
C LEU A 132 -11.35 3.21 0.56
N ILE A 133 -10.67 3.66 1.61
CA ILE A 133 -10.12 5.02 1.68
C ILE A 133 -8.61 4.94 1.80
N VAL A 134 -7.92 5.74 1.01
CA VAL A 134 -6.47 5.96 1.08
C VAL A 134 -6.21 7.43 1.40
N LEU A 135 -5.57 7.72 2.53
CA LEU A 135 -5.09 9.07 2.86
C LEU A 135 -3.61 9.18 2.52
N TYR A 136 -3.21 10.28 1.90
CA TYR A 136 -1.84 10.51 1.46
C TYR A 136 -1.46 11.99 1.51
N TYR A 137 -0.17 12.28 1.52
CA TYR A 137 0.34 13.64 1.30
C TYR A 137 1.01 13.74 -0.05
N THR A 138 0.90 14.89 -0.69
CA THR A 138 1.80 15.27 -1.79
C THR A 138 2.92 16.15 -1.23
N ARG A 139 4.17 15.82 -1.57
CA ARG A 139 5.31 16.71 -1.35
C ARG A 139 5.97 17.06 -2.67
N SER A 140 6.44 18.28 -2.81
CA SER A 140 7.40 18.60 -3.86
C SER A 140 8.78 18.09 -3.45
N GLU A 141 9.61 17.74 -4.42
CA GLU A 141 10.99 17.31 -4.19
C GLU A 141 11.73 18.27 -3.23
N GLY A 142 12.38 17.70 -2.22
CA GLY A 142 13.14 18.44 -1.21
C GLY A 142 12.31 19.25 -0.19
N LYS A 143 10.97 19.19 -0.23
CA LYS A 143 10.09 19.89 0.72
C LYS A 143 9.30 18.90 1.60
N PRO A 144 8.97 19.25 2.85
CA PRO A 144 8.03 18.47 3.66
C PRO A 144 6.67 18.34 2.95
N GLY A 145 5.94 17.24 3.22
CA GLY A 145 4.57 17.03 2.75
C GLY A 145 3.69 18.22 3.10
N SER A 146 3.21 18.93 2.09
CA SER A 146 2.57 20.23 2.25
C SER A 146 1.05 20.14 2.15
N GLN A 147 0.53 19.16 1.40
CA GLN A 147 -0.91 19.04 1.11
C GLN A 147 -1.38 17.61 1.41
N ALA A 148 -2.45 17.49 2.19
CA ALA A 148 -3.09 16.23 2.54
C ALA A 148 -4.27 15.98 1.62
N HIS A 149 -4.44 14.74 1.19
CA HIS A 149 -5.47 14.30 0.26
C HIS A 149 -6.06 12.98 0.74
N GLY A 150 -7.28 12.69 0.29
CA GLY A 150 -7.89 11.37 0.45
C GLY A 150 -8.44 10.89 -0.88
N ARG A 151 -8.33 9.59 -1.14
CA ARG A 151 -8.92 8.91 -2.30
C ARG A 151 -9.92 7.89 -1.81
N VAL A 152 -11.15 7.98 -2.31
CA VAL A 152 -12.25 7.10 -1.94
C VAL A 152 -12.56 6.17 -3.10
N TYR A 153 -12.47 4.88 -2.85
CA TYR A 153 -12.79 3.83 -3.80
C TYR A 153 -14.07 3.12 -3.38
N GLU A 154 -15.04 3.03 -4.28
CA GLU A 154 -16.24 2.24 -4.11
C GLU A 154 -16.10 0.89 -4.82
N TYR A 155 -16.48 -0.18 -4.14
CA TYR A 155 -16.52 -1.52 -4.73
C TYR A 155 -17.92 -1.88 -5.23
N ASP A 156 -18.09 -2.02 -6.54
CA ASP A 156 -19.34 -2.52 -7.11
C ASP A 156 -19.15 -3.63 -8.14
N GLY A 157 -19.96 -4.68 -8.03
CA GLY A 157 -20.01 -5.77 -9.01
C GLY A 157 -18.68 -6.48 -9.31
N GLY A 158 -17.66 -6.39 -8.43
CA GLY A 158 -16.34 -6.97 -8.71
C GLY A 158 -15.28 -5.99 -9.22
N VAL A 159 -15.59 -4.69 -9.23
CA VAL A 159 -14.73 -3.61 -9.74
C VAL A 159 -14.67 -2.47 -8.72
N PHE A 160 -13.52 -1.79 -8.65
CA PHE A 160 -13.35 -0.57 -7.87
C PHE A 160 -13.48 0.66 -8.78
N PHE A 161 -14.16 1.70 -8.29
CA PHE A 161 -14.31 3.00 -8.94
C PHE A 161 -13.90 4.10 -7.98
N ILE A 162 -13.38 5.21 -8.50
CA ILE A 162 -13.12 6.39 -7.68
C ILE A 162 -14.44 7.14 -7.50
N ASP A 163 -14.81 7.39 -6.25
CA ASP A 163 -15.85 8.35 -5.92
C ASP A 163 -15.23 9.73 -5.81
N ILE A 164 -15.33 10.50 -6.89
CA ILE A 164 -14.71 11.84 -7.01
C ILE A 164 -15.31 12.79 -5.96
N ASN A 165 -16.64 12.79 -5.80
CA ASN A 165 -17.33 13.67 -4.86
C ASN A 165 -16.84 13.43 -3.42
N ARG A 166 -16.75 12.17 -2.99
CA ARG A 166 -16.25 11.83 -1.64
C ARG A 166 -14.74 12.01 -1.50
N THR A 167 -13.98 11.87 -2.59
CA THR A 167 -12.54 12.17 -2.64
C THR A 167 -12.29 13.66 -2.35
N GLU A 168 -13.04 14.56 -3.00
CA GLU A 168 -12.96 16.01 -2.78
C GLU A 168 -13.30 16.42 -1.33
N LEU A 169 -14.26 15.74 -0.68
CA LEU A 169 -14.57 16.00 0.74
C LEU A 169 -13.37 15.74 1.69
N LEU A 170 -12.44 14.89 1.28
CA LEU A 170 -11.26 14.51 2.06
C LEU A 170 -10.04 15.41 1.81
N GLU A 171 -10.16 16.47 1.01
CA GLU A 171 -9.09 17.46 0.89
C GLU A 171 -8.71 18.05 2.26
N GLY A 172 -7.40 18.08 2.53
CA GLY A 172 -6.85 18.56 3.80
C GLY A 172 -7.03 17.59 4.99
N VAL A 173 -7.72 16.45 4.82
CA VAL A 173 -7.95 15.49 5.90
C VAL A 173 -6.72 14.63 6.15
N ARG A 174 -6.27 14.61 7.40
CA ARG A 174 -5.01 13.96 7.81
C ARG A 174 -5.18 12.68 8.60
N THR A 175 -6.39 12.36 9.06
CA THR A 175 -6.62 11.24 9.97
C THR A 175 -7.84 10.43 9.56
N ALA A 176 -7.76 9.12 9.80
CA ALA A 176 -8.87 8.20 9.52
C ALA A 176 -10.12 8.54 10.34
N ALA A 177 -9.97 9.07 11.56
CA ALA A 177 -11.10 9.47 12.40
C ALA A 177 -11.89 10.62 11.77
N VAL A 178 -11.20 11.68 11.32
CA VAL A 178 -11.85 12.83 10.67
C VAL A 178 -12.46 12.42 9.32
N ALA A 179 -11.77 11.59 8.55
CA ALA A 179 -12.31 11.07 7.29
C ALA A 179 -13.61 10.28 7.51
N ARG A 180 -13.67 9.42 8.52
CA ARG A 180 -14.90 8.68 8.85
C ARG A 180 -16.05 9.58 9.26
N LEU A 181 -15.78 10.66 10.01
CA LEU A 181 -16.80 11.64 10.36
C LEU A 181 -17.34 12.35 9.12
N LYS A 182 -16.44 12.87 8.27
CA LYS A 182 -16.83 13.57 7.03
C LYS A 182 -17.63 12.71 6.05
N LEU A 183 -17.31 11.41 5.94
CA LEU A 183 -18.01 10.50 5.05
C LEU A 183 -19.34 9.97 5.64
N ALA A 184 -19.59 10.22 6.92
CA ALA A 184 -20.83 9.87 7.60
C ALA A 184 -21.87 10.99 7.59
N GLU A 185 -21.44 12.23 7.32
CA GLU A 185 -22.28 13.40 7.02
C GLU A 185 -22.90 13.30 5.62
#